data_AF-A0A133V029-F1
#
_entry.id   AF-A0A133V029-F1
#
_cell.length_a   1.000
_cell.length_b   1.000
_cell.length_c   1.000
_cell.angle_alpha   90.00
_cell.angle_beta   90.00
_cell.angle_gamma   90.00
#
_symmetry.space_group_name_H-M   'P 1'
#
loop_
_entity.id
_entity.type
_entity.pdbx_description
1 polymer ?
#
loop_
_entity_poly.entity_id
_entity_poly.type
_entity_poly.pdbx_seq_one_letter_code
_entity_poly.pdbx_strand_id
1 'polypeptide(L)'
;MEFGAGFWGPIIATGVMLFGVFIGWLILRGSQRITPPRPTKEKITTYACGEESRIEETQASTEQFYSPVRRVFSGFYRYIRPSHSGDLRTYLLWIVSGFVIILIIIVLAWW
;
A
#
# COMPACT_ATOMS: atom_id res chain seq x y z
N MET A 1 -24.69 -18.07 1.76
CA MET A 1 -25.12 -17.04 0.79
C MET A 1 -24.99 -17.65 -0.58
N GLU A 2 -26.04 -18.30 -1.07
CA GLU A 2 -26.07 -18.77 -2.46
C GLU A 2 -26.43 -17.55 -3.29
N PHE A 3 -25.47 -17.03 -4.06
CA PHE A 3 -25.79 -16.12 -5.15
C PHE A 3 -26.76 -16.90 -6.04
N GLY A 4 -28.03 -16.47 -6.11
CA GLY A 4 -29.04 -17.13 -6.94
C GLY A 4 -28.54 -17.26 -8.38
N ALA A 5 -29.19 -18.10 -9.19
CA ALA A 5 -28.85 -18.37 -10.59
C ALA A 5 -29.08 -17.16 -11.53
N GLY A 6 -28.55 -15.98 -11.15
CA GLY A 6 -28.48 -14.81 -11.98
C GLY A 6 -27.26 -14.91 -12.88
N PHE A 7 -27.45 -14.55 -14.14
CA PHE A 7 -26.40 -14.44 -15.15
C PHE A 7 -25.15 -13.67 -14.66
N TRP A 8 -25.31 -12.75 -13.72
CA TRP A 8 -24.23 -11.97 -13.10
C TRP A 8 -23.58 -12.64 -11.88
N GLY A 9 -23.41 -13.96 -11.92
CA GLY A 9 -22.70 -14.68 -10.86
C GLY A 9 -21.26 -14.16 -10.65
N PRO A 10 -20.62 -14.45 -9.50
CA PRO A 10 -19.31 -13.91 -9.15
C PRO A 10 -18.22 -14.11 -10.21
N ILE A 11 -18.25 -15.25 -10.90
CA ILE A 11 -17.30 -15.59 -11.97
C ILE A 11 -17.48 -14.65 -13.18
N ILE A 12 -18.72 -14.46 -13.63
CA ILE A 12 -19.03 -13.62 -14.80
C ILE A 12 -18.75 -12.16 -14.49
N ALA A 13 -19.16 -11.69 -13.30
CA ALA A 13 -18.86 -10.33 -12.84
C ALA A 13 -17.35 -10.06 -12.79
N THR A 14 -16.56 -11.01 -12.27
CA THR A 14 -15.10 -10.91 -12.24
C THR A 14 -14.50 -10.88 -13.65
N GLY A 15 -14.98 -11.74 -14.55
CA GLY A 15 -14.54 -11.75 -15.95
C GLY A 15 -14.77 -10.40 -16.64
N VAL A 16 -15.95 -9.81 -16.46
CA VAL A 16 -16.29 -8.49 -17.03
C VAL A 16 -15.44 -7.38 -16.41
N MET A 17 -15.21 -7.40 -15.10
CA MET A 17 -14.34 -6.43 -14.43
C MET A 17 -12.90 -6.50 -14.95
N LEU A 18 -12.33 -7.70 -15.05
CA LEU A 18 -10.97 -7.90 -15.58
C LEU A 18 -10.87 -7.47 -17.05
N PHE A 19 -11.88 -7.77 -17.86
CA PHE A 19 -11.94 -7.32 -19.24
C PHE A 19 -12.00 -5.78 -19.33
N GLY A 20 -12.81 -5.12 -18.51
CA GLY A 20 -12.86 -3.67 -18.43
C GLY A 20 -11.51 -3.05 -18.04
N VAL A 21 -10.84 -3.61 -17.03
CA VAL A 21 -9.48 -3.19 -16.64
C VAL A 21 -8.49 -3.38 -17.78
N PHE A 22 -8.56 -4.49 -18.51
CA PHE A 22 -7.68 -4.77 -19.65
C PHE A 22 -7.87 -3.74 -20.78
N ILE A 23 -9.12 -3.42 -21.14
CA ILE A 23 -9.41 -2.38 -22.14
C ILE A 23 -8.94 -1.01 -21.66
N GLY A 24 -9.21 -0.65 -20.41
CA GLY A 24 -8.72 0.60 -19.82
C GLY A 24 -7.20 0.70 -19.86
N TRP A 25 -6.49 -0.38 -19.56
CA TRP A 25 -5.03 -0.45 -19.66
C TRP A 25 -4.53 -0.27 -21.09
N LEU A 26 -5.17 -0.89 -22.09
CA LEU A 26 -4.82 -0.70 -23.50
C LEU A 26 -4.96 0.78 -23.93
N ILE A 27 -6.05 1.43 -23.53
CA ILE A 27 -6.30 2.85 -23.81
C ILE A 27 -5.22 3.73 -23.16
N LEU A 28 -4.92 3.51 -21.88
CA LEU A 28 -3.89 4.28 -21.17
C LEU A 28 -2.51 4.09 -21.80
N ARG A 29 -2.14 2.85 -22.13
CA ARG A 29 -0.86 2.54 -22.77
C ARG A 29 -0.76 3.16 -24.17
N GLY A 30 -1.86 3.17 -24.92
CA GLY A 30 -1.94 3.86 -26.21
C GLY A 30 -1.79 5.38 -26.05
N SER A 31 -2.51 5.97 -25.11
CA SER A 31 -2.46 7.42 -24.81
C SER A 31 -1.07 7.89 -24.38
N GLN A 32 -0.38 7.10 -23.55
CA GLN A 32 0.99 7.40 -23.11
C GLN A 32 2.02 7.40 -24.24
N ARG A 33 1.79 6.66 -25.33
CA ARG A 33 2.67 6.70 -26.51
C ARG A 33 2.52 7.98 -27.32
N ILE A 34 1.36 8.63 -27.23
CA ILE A 34 1.01 9.82 -28.04
C ILE A 34 1.24 11.11 -27.23
N THR A 35 1.05 11.05 -25.91
CA THR A 35 1.08 12.23 -25.04
C THR A 35 2.51 12.55 -24.57
N PRO A 36 2.97 13.80 -24.69
CA PRO A 36 4.28 14.19 -24.18
C PRO A 36 4.38 14.02 -22.65
N PRO A 37 5.54 13.60 -22.12
CA PRO A 37 5.70 13.21 -20.71
C PRO A 37 5.73 14.38 -19.71
N ARG A 38 5.49 15.62 -20.15
CA ARG A 38 5.60 16.81 -19.30
C ARG A 38 4.21 17.28 -18.86
N PRO A 39 3.77 17.02 -17.63
CA PRO A 39 2.56 17.63 -17.11
C PRO A 39 2.75 19.14 -17.08
N THR A 40 1.78 19.88 -17.64
CA THR A 40 1.70 21.33 -17.47
C THR A 40 1.49 21.64 -15.99
N LYS A 41 1.92 22.83 -15.52
CA LYS A 41 1.74 23.23 -14.12
C LYS A 41 0.28 23.06 -13.65
N GLU A 42 -0.66 23.39 -14.53
CA GLU A 42 -2.10 23.26 -14.34
C GLU A 42 -2.56 21.82 -14.04
N LYS A 43 -1.87 20.79 -14.54
CA LYS A 43 -2.20 19.39 -14.26
C LYS A 43 -1.76 18.92 -12.88
N ILE A 44 -0.86 19.67 -12.24
CA ILE A 44 -0.25 19.31 -10.95
C ILE A 44 -0.98 20.04 -9.80
N THR A 45 -1.62 21.16 -10.11
CA THR A 45 -2.42 21.95 -9.16
C THR A 45 -3.86 21.46 -9.10
N THR A 46 -4.45 21.50 -7.91
CA THR A 46 -5.88 21.25 -7.73
C THR A 46 -6.68 22.37 -8.39
N TYR A 47 -7.68 22.03 -9.19
CA TYR A 47 -8.58 23.02 -9.78
C TYR A 47 -9.39 23.71 -8.67
N ALA A 48 -9.14 25.01 -8.47
CA ALA A 48 -9.80 25.83 -7.45
C ALA A 48 -10.62 26.97 -8.09
N CYS A 49 -11.37 26.68 -9.16
CA CYS A 49 -12.27 27.64 -9.81
C CYS A 49 -11.62 28.97 -10.22
N GLY A 50 -10.33 28.96 -10.57
CA GLY A 50 -9.56 30.15 -10.97
C GLY A 50 -8.78 30.81 -9.84
N GLU A 51 -8.88 30.31 -8.60
CA GLU A 51 -8.03 30.72 -7.48
C GLU A 51 -6.70 29.93 -7.46
N GLU A 52 -5.62 30.58 -7.04
CA GLU A 52 -4.33 29.89 -6.84
C GLU A 52 -4.37 29.10 -5.54
N SER A 53 -4.63 27.79 -5.62
CA SER A 53 -4.51 26.91 -4.47
C SER A 53 -3.05 26.51 -4.25
N ARG A 54 -2.59 26.65 -3.00
CA ARG A 54 -1.30 26.08 -2.60
C ARG A 54 -1.43 24.57 -2.48
N ILE A 55 -0.43 23.85 -2.97
CA ILE A 55 -0.37 22.39 -2.91
C ILE A 55 -0.46 21.91 -1.46
N GLU A 56 0.17 22.64 -0.53
CA GLU A 56 0.19 22.36 0.91
C GLU A 56 -1.19 22.41 1.57
N GLU A 57 -2.11 23.23 1.04
CA GLU A 57 -3.47 23.40 1.57
C GLU A 57 -4.45 22.35 1.01
N THR A 58 -4.19 21.86 -0.21
CA THR A 58 -5.07 20.91 -0.89
C THR A 58 -4.62 19.46 -0.75
N GLN A 59 -3.34 19.19 -0.46
CA GLN A 59 -2.88 17.84 -0.20
C GLN A 59 -3.28 17.40 1.21
N ALA A 60 -3.87 16.21 1.31
CA ALA A 60 -4.13 15.59 2.60
C ALA A 60 -2.79 15.39 3.34
N SER A 61 -2.68 15.98 4.53
CA SER A 61 -1.48 15.84 5.35
C SER A 61 -1.22 14.36 5.64
N THR A 62 -0.01 13.90 5.29
CA THR A 62 0.44 12.54 5.57
C THR A 62 0.39 12.23 7.07
N GLU A 63 0.64 13.25 7.91
CA GLU A 63 0.52 13.12 9.36
C GLU A 63 -0.93 12.81 9.78
N GLN A 64 -1.92 13.46 9.17
CA GLN A 64 -3.32 13.17 9.45
C GLN A 64 -3.72 11.75 9.01
N PHE A 65 -3.18 11.26 7.88
CA PHE A 65 -3.45 9.91 7.41
C PHE A 65 -2.88 8.83 8.33
N TYR A 66 -1.64 8.98 8.82
CA TYR A 66 -1.03 8.00 9.72
C TYR A 66 -1.35 8.24 11.21
N SER A 67 -1.95 9.37 11.57
CA SER A 67 -2.32 9.69 12.95
C SER A 67 -3.22 8.63 13.63
N PRO A 68 -4.23 8.01 12.97
CA PRO A 68 -5.08 7.02 13.61
C PRO A 68 -4.31 5.74 13.90
N VAL A 69 -3.49 5.29 12.94
CA VAL A 69 -2.61 4.12 13.09
C VAL A 69 -1.63 4.36 14.24
N ARG A 70 -0.93 5.50 14.24
CA ARG A 70 -0.01 5.87 15.31
C ARG A 70 -0.71 5.93 16.67
N ARG A 71 -1.93 6.46 16.74
CA ARG A 71 -2.70 6.59 17.99
C ARG A 71 -3.11 5.21 18.53
N VAL A 72 -3.65 4.33 17.69
CA VAL A 72 -4.07 2.97 18.06
C VAL A 72 -2.88 2.16 18.55
N PHE A 73 -1.75 2.21 17.85
CA PHE A 73 -0.55 1.45 18.19
C PHE A 73 0.38 2.16 19.18
N SER A 74 0.05 3.37 19.65
CA SER A 74 0.94 4.18 20.49
C SER A 74 1.39 3.45 21.77
N GLY A 75 0.49 2.72 22.41
CA GLY A 75 0.78 1.89 23.58
C GLY A 75 1.80 0.79 23.27
N PHE A 76 1.59 0.05 22.18
CA PHE A 76 2.50 -0.99 21.71
C PHE A 76 3.88 -0.44 21.34
N TYR A 77 3.91 0.66 20.58
CA TYR A 77 5.15 1.33 20.22
C TYR A 77 5.94 1.80 21.43
N ARG A 78 5.29 2.23 22.51
CA ARG A 78 5.96 2.63 23.75
C ARG A 78 6.79 1.49 24.37
N TYR A 79 6.35 0.25 24.23
CA TYR A 79 7.05 -0.93 24.76
C TYR A 79 8.15 -1.44 23.84
N ILE A 80 7.98 -1.35 22.51
CA ILE A 80 8.93 -1.91 21.54
C ILE A 80 10.04 -0.94 21.15
N ARG A 81 9.74 0.38 21.16
CA ARG A 81 10.72 1.41 20.81
C ARG A 81 12.00 1.33 21.65
N PRO A 82 11.97 1.10 22.98
CA PRO A 82 13.18 0.94 23.79
C PRO A 82 14.08 -0.23 23.34
N SER A 83 13.50 -1.30 22.79
CA SER A 83 14.26 -2.45 22.30
C SER A 83 15.02 -2.16 20.99
N HIS A 84 14.65 -1.09 20.27
CA HIS A 84 15.31 -0.67 19.04
C HIS A 84 16.37 0.40 19.35
N SER A 85 17.51 -0.05 19.86
CA SER A 85 18.63 0.82 20.26
C SER A 85 19.39 1.45 19.08
N GLY A 86 19.22 0.91 17.86
CA GLY A 86 20.02 1.30 16.70
C GLY A 86 21.41 0.66 16.65
N ASP A 87 21.77 -0.18 17.63
CA ASP A 87 23.04 -0.91 17.63
C ASP A 87 22.97 -2.14 16.71
N LEU A 88 23.79 -2.14 15.66
CA LEU A 88 23.90 -3.21 14.68
C LEU A 88 24.12 -4.59 15.33
N ARG A 89 24.90 -4.66 16.42
CA ARG A 89 25.17 -5.92 17.13
C ARG A 89 23.89 -6.56 17.66
N THR A 90 22.97 -5.74 18.17
CA THR A 90 21.69 -6.22 18.72
C THR A 90 20.83 -6.85 17.63
N TYR A 91 20.76 -6.22 16.45
CA TYR A 91 20.02 -6.76 15.31
C TYR A 91 20.65 -8.04 14.76
N LEU A 92 21.98 -8.10 14.66
CA LEU A 92 22.68 -9.30 14.23
C LEU A 92 22.39 -10.48 15.16
N LEU A 93 22.39 -10.24 16.48
CA LEU A 93 22.01 -11.26 17.46
C LEU A 93 20.57 -11.74 17.28
N TRP A 94 19.61 -10.85 17.02
CA TRP A 94 18.22 -11.24 16.77
C TRP A 94 18.08 -12.11 15.53
N ILE A 95 18.78 -11.78 14.45
CA ILE A 95 18.77 -12.57 13.21
C ILE A 95 19.35 -13.96 13.45
N VAL A 96 20.53 -14.05 14.06
CA VAL A 96 21.19 -15.33 14.34
C VAL A 96 20.35 -16.18 15.29
N SER A 97 19.80 -15.58 16.35
CA SER A 97 18.95 -16.28 17.31
C SER A 97 17.67 -16.78 16.66
N GLY A 98 17.01 -15.94 15.86
CA GLY A 98 15.82 -16.32 15.10
C GLY A 98 16.09 -17.46 14.13
N PHE A 99 17.23 -17.43 13.44
CA PHE A 99 17.65 -18.51 12.54
C PHE A 99 17.86 -19.84 13.28
N VAL A 100 18.56 -19.82 14.42
CA VAL A 100 18.77 -21.03 15.24
C VAL A 100 17.45 -21.60 15.74
N ILE A 101 16.52 -20.75 16.20
CA ILE A 101 15.19 -21.18 16.65
C ILE A 101 14.42 -21.85 15.50
N ILE A 102 14.43 -21.28 14.31
CA ILE A 102 13.78 -21.87 13.13
C ILE A 102 14.38 -23.24 12.81
N LEU A 103 15.72 -23.38 12.82
CA LEU A 103 16.37 -24.67 12.60
C LEU A 103 15.95 -25.72 13.63
N ILE A 104 15.88 -25.35 14.91
CA ILE A 104 15.41 -26.25 15.98
C ILE A 104 13.97 -26.69 15.71
N ILE A 105 13.08 -25.75 15.36
CA ILE A 105 11.68 -26.07 15.04
C ILE A 105 11.59 -27.05 13.86
N ILE A 106 12.39 -26.86 12.81
CA ILE A 106 12.41 -27.76 11.65
C ILE A 106 12.87 -29.16 12.06
N VAL A 107 13.95 -29.26 12.84
CA VAL A 107 14.46 -30.56 13.32
C VAL A 107 13.42 -31.27 14.18
N LEU A 108 12.74 -30.55 15.08
CA LEU A 108 11.69 -31.11 15.94
C LEU A 108 10.41 -31.46 15.17
N ALA A 109 10.10 -30.76 14.08
CA ALA A 109 8.92 -31.03 13.26
C ALA A 109 9.13 -32.21 12.28
N TRP A 110 10.38 -32.56 11.99
CA TRP A 110 10.75 -33.72 11.17
C TRP A 110 10.95 -35.01 11.98
N TRP A 111 11.05 -34.90 13.30
CA TRP A 111 11.09 -36.02 14.22
C TRP A 111 9.70 -36.35 14.75
#